data_AF-A0A8X7SXX4-F1
#
_entry.id   AF-A0A8X7SXX4-F1
#
_cell.length_a   1.000
_cell.length_b   1.000
_cell.length_c   1.000
_cell.angle_alpha   90.00
_cell.angle_beta   90.00
_cell.angle_gamma   90.00
#
_symmetry.space_group_name_H-M   'P 1'
#
loop_
_entity.id
_entity.type
_entity.pdbx_description
1 polymer ?
#
loop_
_entity_poly.entity_id
_entity_poly.type
_entity_poly.pdbx_seq_one_letter_code
_entity_poly.pdbx_strand_id
1 'polypeptide(L)'
;MASAGSSSRNQPATNSVVPAVLSSWLRARYPTMTVRQEWLEGCVEYLLESALPARPTDRTLIRQTNQQLLHADLADSTENGVLPADVLTRHKHRLGERNRGILLQIVGIMDVGIPAQTQLDVLAALKEARLAPPRLPHSNSNQAASGAAAEHDRRQREDRQQAAEDQAQQQEGEEDHMSAFHSSETQLASLSNPTIYPRSLIRLHLSDGHAELLLPAFEHSRIEALSMNGRREDEEGGEEVREQGPQRTLLGCKVLLKGSEVRRGQVLLRPGEVEILGGSIPELEARAEYILTNSLRVRLGKSPEPEEEPPGQG
;
A
#
# COMPACT_ATOMS: atom_id res chain seq x y z
N MET A 1 51.09 38.34 43.11
CA MET A 1 50.06 37.30 43.33
C MET A 1 49.00 37.48 42.26
N ALA A 2 48.77 36.43 41.47
CA ALA A 2 48.26 36.49 40.11
C ALA A 2 46.74 36.65 40.00
N SER A 3 46.37 37.40 38.97
CA SER A 3 45.03 37.69 38.46
C SER A 3 44.32 36.42 37.95
N ALA A 4 43.05 36.24 38.35
CA ALA A 4 42.17 35.19 37.85
C ALA A 4 41.45 35.69 36.58
N GLY A 5 41.86 35.17 35.42
CA GLY A 5 41.23 35.44 34.13
C GLY A 5 39.89 34.72 33.99
N SER A 6 38.86 35.49 33.64
CA SER A 6 37.58 34.99 33.15
C SER A 6 37.74 34.48 31.72
N SER A 7 37.79 33.16 31.54
CA SER A 7 37.71 32.53 30.23
C SER A 7 36.26 32.51 29.75
N SER A 8 35.87 33.55 29.03
CA SER A 8 34.69 33.54 28.17
C SER A 8 34.90 32.49 27.07
N ARG A 9 34.12 31.42 27.13
CA ARG A 9 34.14 30.32 26.17
C ARG A 9 33.38 30.78 24.92
N ASN A 10 34.08 31.38 23.96
CA ASN A 10 33.59 31.55 22.60
C ASN A 10 33.36 30.15 21.99
N GLN A 11 32.12 29.67 21.99
CA GLN A 11 31.70 28.62 21.08
C GLN A 11 31.62 29.22 19.67
N PRO A 12 32.24 28.61 18.65
CA PRO A 12 32.00 29.03 17.28
C PRO A 12 30.52 28.80 16.98
N ALA A 13 29.84 29.84 16.48
CA ALA A 13 28.51 29.69 15.92
C ALA A 13 28.62 28.69 14.78
N THR A 14 28.13 27.46 15.00
CA THR A 14 27.97 26.49 13.93
C THR A 14 26.94 27.09 12.98
N ASN A 15 27.37 27.46 11.77
CA ASN A 15 26.48 27.84 10.69
C ASN A 15 25.70 26.58 10.29
N SER A 16 24.70 26.21 11.08
CA SER A 16 23.79 25.13 10.74
C SER A 16 22.96 25.59 9.56
N VAL A 17 23.03 24.84 8.46
CA VAL A 17 22.24 25.08 7.24
C VAL A 17 20.73 24.92 7.54
N VAL A 18 20.39 24.21 8.62
CA VAL A 18 19.02 23.93 9.04
C VAL A 18 18.45 25.08 9.87
N PRO A 19 17.38 25.75 9.42
CA PRO A 19 16.74 26.79 10.20
C PRO A 19 16.12 26.24 11.50
N ALA A 20 16.32 26.94 12.61
CA ALA A 20 15.80 26.52 13.93
C ALA A 20 14.28 26.31 13.96
N VAL A 21 13.53 27.08 13.17
CA VAL A 21 12.08 26.95 12.99
C VAL A 21 11.69 25.57 12.44
N LEU A 22 12.47 25.03 11.50
CA LEU A 22 12.22 23.71 10.92
C LEU A 22 12.41 22.60 11.96
N SER A 23 13.54 22.62 12.69
CA SER A 23 13.80 21.64 13.75
C SER A 23 12.77 21.73 14.88
N SER A 24 12.34 22.94 15.25
CA SER A 24 11.29 23.14 16.23
C SER A 24 9.95 22.59 15.75
N TRP A 25 9.61 22.79 14.49
CA TRP A 25 8.38 22.26 13.90
C TRP A 25 8.39 20.73 13.85
N LEU A 26 9.49 20.11 13.41
CA LEU A 26 9.63 18.65 13.38
C LEU A 26 9.47 18.03 14.78
N ARG A 27 10.12 18.62 15.80
CA ARG A 27 9.98 18.19 17.20
C ARG A 27 8.56 18.36 17.72
N ALA A 28 7.85 19.41 17.31
CA ALA A 28 6.46 19.61 17.70
C ALA A 28 5.51 18.62 16.99
N ARG A 29 5.75 18.32 15.71
CA ARG A 29 4.91 17.43 14.90
C ARG A 29 5.14 15.95 15.21
N TYR A 30 6.38 15.56 15.46
CA TYR A 30 6.82 14.19 15.70
C TYR A 30 7.62 14.09 17.03
N PRO A 31 6.96 14.32 18.17
CA PRO A 31 7.64 14.51 19.47
C PRO A 31 8.33 13.27 20.05
N THR A 32 8.10 12.08 19.49
CA THR A 32 8.82 10.86 19.88
C THR A 32 9.98 10.53 18.95
N MET A 33 10.04 11.17 17.78
CA MET A 33 11.04 10.88 16.75
C MET A 33 12.20 11.85 16.86
N THR A 34 13.41 11.32 16.76
CA THR A 34 14.62 12.12 16.58
C THR A 34 15.08 11.94 15.14
N VAL A 35 14.98 13.01 14.35
CA VAL A 35 15.47 13.04 12.96
C VAL A 35 17.01 13.05 12.98
N ARG A 36 17.63 12.25 12.13
CA ARG A 36 19.09 12.23 11.95
C ARG A 36 19.55 13.58 11.41
N GLN A 37 20.51 14.21 12.08
CA GLN A 37 20.95 15.58 11.73
C GLN A 37 21.55 15.63 10.33
N GLU A 38 22.40 14.65 9.98
CA GLU A 38 23.03 14.55 8.65
C GLU A 38 22.01 14.42 7.52
N TRP A 39 20.95 13.62 7.74
CA TRP A 39 19.84 13.50 6.80
C TRP A 39 19.09 14.82 6.64
N LEU A 40 18.83 15.53 7.74
CA LEU A 40 18.10 16.80 7.71
C LEU A 40 18.90 17.91 7.01
N GLU A 41 20.21 17.98 7.26
CA GLU A 41 21.13 18.91 6.59
C GLU A 41 21.15 18.65 5.09
N GLY A 42 21.42 17.40 4.67
CA GLY A 42 21.41 17.03 3.25
C GLY A 42 20.06 17.26 2.57
N CYS A 43 18.95 17.01 3.27
CA CYS A 43 17.61 17.30 2.76
C CYS A 43 17.40 18.79 2.52
N VAL A 44 17.79 19.66 3.46
CA VAL A 44 17.66 21.11 3.31
C VAL A 44 18.54 21.61 2.17
N GLU A 45 19.80 21.18 2.10
CA GLU A 45 20.72 21.53 1.01
C GLU A 45 20.14 21.15 -0.35
N TYR A 46 19.71 19.90 -0.51
CA TYR A 46 19.06 19.43 -1.72
C TYR A 46 17.86 20.29 -2.11
N LEU A 47 16.99 20.62 -1.15
CA LEU A 47 15.79 21.42 -1.42
C LEU A 47 16.12 22.85 -1.84
N LEU A 48 17.14 23.46 -1.25
CA LEU A 48 17.61 24.81 -1.61
C LEU A 48 18.24 24.85 -3.01
N GLU A 49 18.84 23.76 -3.46
CA GLU A 49 19.49 23.66 -4.78
C GLU A 49 18.52 23.26 -5.90
N SER A 50 17.59 22.33 -5.64
CA SER A 50 16.87 21.59 -6.69
C SER A 50 15.40 21.98 -6.87
N ALA A 51 14.71 22.37 -5.79
CA ALA A 51 13.25 22.33 -5.76
C ALA A 51 12.60 23.65 -5.32
N LEU A 52 13.35 24.50 -4.63
CA LEU A 52 12.82 25.72 -4.03
C LEU A 52 13.22 26.98 -4.83
N PRO A 53 12.40 28.04 -4.77
CA PRO A 53 12.83 29.34 -5.28
C PRO A 53 14.07 29.81 -4.53
N ALA A 54 14.88 30.68 -5.15
CA ALA A 54 16.16 31.17 -4.61
C ALA A 54 16.10 31.73 -3.17
N ARG A 55 14.92 32.09 -2.68
CA ARG A 55 14.66 32.45 -1.28
C ARG A 55 13.34 31.81 -0.81
N PRO A 56 13.35 30.57 -0.31
CA PRO A 56 12.13 29.94 0.19
C PRO A 56 11.72 30.55 1.53
N THR A 57 10.41 30.60 1.77
CA THR A 57 9.89 30.90 3.11
C THR A 57 10.06 29.68 4.02
N ASP A 58 10.16 29.89 5.33
CA ASP A 58 10.18 28.82 6.32
C ASP A 58 9.01 27.83 6.14
N ARG A 59 7.82 28.33 5.78
CA ARG A 59 6.64 27.50 5.53
C ARG A 59 6.83 26.58 4.33
N THR A 60 7.42 27.08 3.25
CA THR A 60 7.70 26.27 2.05
C THR A 60 8.73 25.20 2.37
N LEU A 61 9.79 25.57 3.08
CA LEU A 61 10.84 24.64 3.50
C LEU A 61 10.27 23.54 4.42
N ILE A 62 9.51 23.91 5.46
CA ILE A 62 8.83 22.95 6.35
C ILE A 62 7.98 21.97 5.55
N ARG A 63 7.16 22.46 4.62
CA ARG A 63 6.29 21.60 3.82
C ARG A 63 7.10 20.61 2.98
N GLN A 64 8.14 21.09 2.30
CA GLN A 64 8.95 20.25 1.41
C GLN A 64 9.81 19.26 2.19
N THR A 65 10.45 19.68 3.29
CA THR A 65 11.19 18.76 4.17
C THR A 65 10.27 17.70 4.76
N ASN A 66 9.05 18.05 5.18
CA ASN A 66 8.09 17.08 5.63
C ASN A 66 7.69 16.11 4.51
N GLN A 67 7.50 16.59 3.28
CA GLN A 67 7.22 15.74 2.13
C GLN A 67 8.37 14.75 1.88
N GLN A 68 9.62 15.22 1.90
CA GLN A 68 10.81 14.35 1.79
C GLN A 68 10.85 13.30 2.91
N LEU A 69 10.55 13.67 4.16
CA LEU A 69 10.46 12.71 5.27
C LEU A 69 9.38 11.64 5.05
N LEU A 70 8.23 12.00 4.48
CA LEU A 70 7.15 11.04 4.20
C LEU A 70 7.56 9.99 3.15
N HIS A 71 8.47 10.35 2.23
CA HIS A 71 9.00 9.47 1.19
C HIS A 71 10.35 8.82 1.52
N ALA A 72 11.00 9.19 2.64
CA ALA A 72 12.26 8.58 3.08
C ALA A 72 12.02 7.31 3.90
N ASP A 73 12.98 6.38 3.92
CA ASP A 73 12.99 5.30 4.89
C ASP A 73 13.24 5.84 6.31
N LEU A 74 12.48 5.38 7.30
CA LEU A 74 12.71 5.73 8.70
C LEU A 74 14.07 5.23 9.19
N ALA A 75 14.60 4.14 8.63
CA ALA A 75 15.94 3.64 8.97
C ALA A 75 17.04 4.65 8.61
N ASP A 76 16.85 5.43 7.54
CA ASP A 76 17.82 6.40 7.06
C ASP A 76 17.60 7.80 7.64
N SER A 77 16.34 8.17 7.86
CA SER A 77 15.96 9.53 8.27
C SER A 77 15.91 9.73 9.78
N THR A 78 15.95 8.67 10.58
CA THR A 78 15.87 8.75 12.04
C THR A 78 17.11 8.23 12.75
N GLU A 79 17.37 8.78 13.93
CA GLU A 79 18.54 8.44 14.73
C GLU A 79 18.37 7.13 15.50
N ASN A 80 17.17 6.87 16.03
CA ASN A 80 16.88 5.72 16.89
C ASN A 80 15.44 5.24 16.70
N GLY A 81 15.21 3.97 17.03
CA GLY A 81 13.88 3.39 17.12
C GLY A 81 13.02 4.04 18.21
N VAL A 82 11.72 4.09 17.97
CA VAL A 82 10.71 4.69 18.87
C VAL A 82 9.84 3.62 19.54
N LEU A 83 9.93 2.36 19.11
CA LEU A 83 9.20 1.26 19.71
C LEU A 83 9.89 0.75 20.99
N PRO A 84 9.14 0.47 22.07
CA PRO A 84 9.69 -0.23 23.24
C PRO A 84 10.20 -1.62 22.86
N ALA A 85 11.37 -2.03 23.36
CA ALA A 85 11.98 -3.33 23.04
C ALA A 85 11.10 -4.54 23.39
N ASP A 86 10.22 -4.40 24.38
CA ASP A 86 9.29 -5.43 24.86
C ASP A 86 7.87 -5.29 24.25
N VAL A 87 7.67 -4.44 23.24
CA VAL A 87 6.34 -4.15 22.68
C VAL A 87 5.58 -5.41 22.24
N LEU A 88 6.30 -6.42 21.74
CA LEU A 88 5.71 -7.68 21.27
C LEU A 88 5.32 -8.65 22.38
N THR A 89 5.94 -8.55 23.55
CA THR A 89 5.67 -9.45 24.69
C THR A 89 4.65 -8.84 25.67
N ARG A 90 4.37 -7.54 25.56
CA ARG A 90 3.37 -6.86 26.41
C ARG A 90 1.97 -7.40 26.19
N HIS A 91 1.33 -7.80 27.29
CA HIS A 91 -0.06 -8.26 27.27
C HIS A 91 -1.06 -7.14 26.94
N LYS A 92 -0.88 -5.95 27.55
CA LYS A 92 -1.71 -4.76 27.31
C LYS A 92 -0.89 -3.48 27.49
N HIS A 93 -0.89 -2.60 26.51
CA HIS A 93 -0.20 -1.31 26.54
C HIS A 93 -0.85 -0.30 25.58
N ARG A 94 -0.42 0.96 25.57
CA ARG A 94 -0.82 1.97 24.58
C ARG A 94 0.40 2.60 23.93
N LEU A 95 0.41 2.68 22.61
CA LEU A 95 1.49 3.31 21.85
C LEU A 95 1.14 4.75 21.49
N GLY A 96 1.98 5.68 21.96
CA GLY A 96 1.79 7.11 21.81
C GLY A 96 0.69 7.67 22.71
N GLU A 97 0.45 8.96 22.56
CA GLU A 97 -0.59 9.73 23.24
C GLU A 97 -1.22 10.71 22.25
N ARG A 98 -2.37 11.29 22.59
CA ARG A 98 -3.11 12.24 21.72
C ARG A 98 -2.24 13.38 21.19
N ASN A 99 -1.34 13.89 22.03
CA ASN A 99 -0.42 14.99 21.69
C ASN A 99 1.03 14.51 21.48
N ARG A 100 1.30 13.21 21.65
CA ARG A 100 2.63 12.63 21.58
C ARG A 100 2.60 11.33 20.80
N GLY A 101 2.31 11.45 19.51
CA GLY A 101 2.16 10.31 18.62
C GLY A 101 3.50 9.68 18.24
N ILE A 102 3.46 8.38 17.90
CA ILE A 102 4.59 7.59 17.43
C ILE A 102 4.50 7.44 15.91
N LEU A 103 5.49 7.96 15.18
CA LEU A 103 5.58 7.84 13.73
C LEU A 103 6.16 6.48 13.36
N LEU A 104 5.48 5.75 12.50
CA LEU A 104 5.88 4.44 11.99
C LEU A 104 5.71 4.38 10.47
N GLN A 105 6.28 3.34 9.87
CA GLN A 105 6.27 3.07 8.44
C GLN A 105 5.58 1.74 8.16
N ILE A 106 4.68 1.71 7.18
CA ILE A 106 4.05 0.48 6.69
C ILE A 106 5.03 -0.23 5.76
N VAL A 107 5.52 -1.39 6.17
CA VAL A 107 6.45 -2.21 5.37
C VAL A 107 5.80 -3.48 4.82
N GLY A 108 4.57 -3.76 5.23
CA GLY A 108 3.76 -4.85 4.70
C GLY A 108 2.28 -4.62 4.99
N ILE A 109 1.43 -5.08 4.08
CA ILE A 109 -0.03 -4.98 4.18
C ILE A 109 -0.65 -6.26 3.61
N MET A 110 -1.66 -6.80 4.28
CA MET A 110 -2.44 -7.93 3.79
C MET A 110 -3.86 -7.92 4.35
N ASP A 111 -4.80 -8.61 3.68
CA ASP A 111 -6.15 -8.82 4.20
C ASP A 111 -6.19 -10.19 4.86
N VAL A 112 -6.40 -10.24 6.18
CA VAL A 112 -6.45 -11.51 6.91
C VAL A 112 -7.84 -12.15 6.88
N GLY A 113 -8.87 -11.43 6.45
CA GLY A 113 -10.21 -11.96 6.28
C GLY A 113 -10.42 -12.72 4.97
N ILE A 114 -9.52 -12.54 3.99
CA ILE A 114 -9.53 -13.29 2.74
C ILE A 114 -8.57 -14.49 2.87
N PRO A 115 -8.95 -15.71 2.43
CA PRO A 115 -8.05 -16.86 2.44
C PRO A 115 -6.74 -16.57 1.71
N ALA A 116 -5.62 -17.09 2.25
CA ALA A 116 -4.31 -16.80 1.70
C ALA A 116 -4.12 -17.35 0.28
N GLN A 117 -4.70 -18.52 -0.02
CA GLN A 117 -4.65 -19.11 -1.36
C GLN A 117 -5.39 -18.24 -2.38
N THR A 118 -6.60 -17.79 -2.05
CA THR A 118 -7.41 -16.88 -2.88
C THR A 118 -6.68 -15.58 -3.21
N GLN A 119 -5.91 -15.02 -2.28
CA GLN A 119 -5.06 -13.84 -2.54
C GLN A 119 -3.89 -14.17 -3.48
N LEU A 120 -3.23 -15.33 -3.32
CA LEU A 120 -2.17 -15.76 -4.23
C LEU A 120 -2.69 -15.97 -5.65
N ASP A 121 -3.86 -16.58 -5.81
CA ASP A 121 -4.45 -16.84 -7.13
C ASP A 121 -4.73 -15.52 -7.87
N VAL A 122 -5.20 -14.49 -7.16
CA VAL A 122 -5.39 -13.15 -7.75
C VAL A 122 -4.07 -12.46 -8.08
N LEU A 123 -3.05 -12.56 -7.22
CA LEU A 123 -1.74 -12.01 -7.55
C LEU A 123 -1.12 -12.69 -8.77
N ALA A 124 -1.24 -14.01 -8.90
CA ALA A 124 -0.79 -14.75 -10.06
C ALA A 124 -1.53 -14.31 -11.34
N ALA A 125 -2.86 -14.23 -11.30
CA ALA A 125 -3.67 -13.75 -12.41
C ALA A 125 -3.31 -12.31 -12.82
N LEU A 126 -3.05 -11.42 -11.85
CA LEU A 126 -2.59 -10.05 -12.10
C LEU A 126 -1.21 -10.02 -12.77
N LYS A 127 -0.27 -10.84 -12.30
CA LYS A 127 1.08 -10.94 -12.89
C LYS A 127 1.00 -11.44 -14.33
N GLU A 128 0.20 -12.47 -14.60
CA GLU A 128 -0.04 -12.99 -15.94
C GLU A 128 -0.67 -11.94 -16.87
N ALA A 129 -1.66 -11.19 -16.38
CA ALA A 129 -2.31 -10.13 -17.16
C ALA A 129 -1.36 -8.98 -17.55
N ARG A 130 -0.37 -8.65 -16.70
CA ARG A 130 0.67 -7.64 -17.00
C ARG A 130 1.70 -8.12 -18.02
N LEU A 131 1.99 -9.43 -18.03
CA LEU A 131 2.90 -10.04 -18.99
C LEU A 131 2.23 -10.29 -20.36
N ALA A 132 0.91 -10.40 -20.38
CA ALA A 132 0.16 -10.55 -21.62
C ALA A 132 0.31 -9.29 -22.49
N PRO A 133 0.57 -9.44 -23.80
CA PRO A 133 0.62 -8.30 -24.70
C PRO A 133 -0.73 -7.56 -24.69
N PRO A 134 -0.73 -6.21 -24.82
CA PRO A 134 -1.95 -5.43 -24.85
C PRO A 134 -2.85 -6.00 -25.94
N ARG A 135 -4.02 -6.49 -25.53
CA ARG A 135 -5.03 -6.99 -26.48
C ARG A 135 -5.42 -5.81 -27.35
N LEU A 136 -5.02 -5.84 -28.62
CA LEU A 136 -5.50 -4.88 -29.60
C LEU A 136 -7.03 -4.87 -29.51
N PRO A 137 -7.67 -3.70 -29.43
CA PRO A 137 -9.11 -3.63 -29.48
C PRO A 137 -9.52 -4.32 -30.78
N HIS A 138 -10.22 -5.44 -30.66
CA HIS A 138 -10.78 -6.12 -31.81
C HIS A 138 -11.65 -5.10 -32.52
N SER A 139 -11.18 -4.61 -33.67
CA SER A 139 -12.03 -3.92 -34.61
C SER A 139 -13.15 -4.91 -34.92
N ASN A 140 -14.37 -4.55 -34.53
CA ASN A 140 -15.58 -5.23 -34.99
C ASN A 140 -15.72 -4.97 -36.50
N SER A 141 -14.91 -5.64 -37.32
CA SER A 141 -15.14 -5.78 -38.76
C SER A 141 -16.10 -6.94 -38.99
N ASN A 142 -17.35 -6.76 -38.53
CA ASN A 142 -18.49 -7.58 -38.93
C ASN A 142 -19.79 -6.76 -38.84
N GLN A 143 -19.82 -5.64 -39.59
CA GLN A 143 -21.07 -5.00 -40.00
C GLN A 143 -20.94 -4.52 -41.46
N ALA A 144 -21.04 -5.46 -42.41
CA ALA A 144 -21.50 -5.20 -43.79
C ALA A 144 -21.53 -6.51 -44.61
N ALA A 145 -22.36 -7.49 -44.22
CA ALA A 145 -22.83 -8.55 -45.12
C ALA A 145 -23.96 -9.35 -44.45
N SER A 146 -25.08 -8.69 -44.14
CA SER A 146 -26.34 -9.35 -43.81
C SER A 146 -27.43 -8.86 -44.75
N GLY A 147 -28.07 -9.80 -45.44
CA GLY A 147 -29.24 -9.50 -46.26
C GLY A 147 -29.97 -10.73 -46.77
N ALA A 148 -29.27 -11.83 -47.10
CA ALA A 148 -29.94 -12.98 -47.73
C ALA A 148 -29.81 -14.34 -46.98
N ALA A 149 -28.86 -14.49 -46.05
CA ALA A 149 -28.64 -15.77 -45.36
C ALA A 149 -29.37 -15.92 -44.01
N ALA A 150 -29.84 -14.82 -43.41
CA ALA A 150 -30.44 -14.83 -42.07
C ALA A 150 -31.90 -15.34 -42.05
N GLU A 151 -32.57 -15.41 -43.19
CA GLU A 151 -33.99 -15.80 -43.26
C GLU A 151 -34.19 -17.30 -43.51
N HIS A 152 -33.20 -17.96 -44.13
CA HIS A 152 -33.20 -19.42 -44.31
C HIS A 152 -32.82 -20.16 -43.02
N ASP A 153 -31.91 -19.59 -42.23
CA ASP A 153 -31.47 -20.20 -40.96
C ASP A 153 -32.51 -20.06 -39.84
N ARG A 154 -33.37 -19.03 -39.93
CA ARG A 154 -34.49 -18.83 -38.97
C ARG A 154 -35.60 -19.87 -39.17
N ARG A 155 -35.95 -20.20 -40.42
CA ARG A 155 -36.97 -21.23 -40.72
C ARG A 155 -36.51 -22.64 -40.34
N GLN A 156 -35.22 -22.97 -40.50
CA GLN A 156 -34.69 -24.27 -40.08
C GLN A 156 -34.60 -24.45 -38.55
N ARG A 157 -34.54 -23.35 -37.78
CA ARG A 157 -34.53 -23.41 -36.31
C ARG A 157 -35.94 -23.56 -35.72
N GLU A 158 -36.93 -22.94 -36.33
CA GLU A 158 -38.34 -23.06 -35.92
C GLU A 158 -38.85 -24.51 -36.15
N ASP A 159 -38.51 -25.15 -37.27
CA ASP A 159 -38.87 -26.56 -37.54
C ASP A 159 -38.13 -27.57 -36.63
N ARG A 160 -36.95 -27.23 -36.10
CA ARG A 160 -36.21 -28.08 -35.14
C ARG A 160 -36.66 -27.91 -33.70
N GLN A 161 -37.15 -26.72 -33.31
CA GLN A 161 -37.67 -26.49 -31.96
C GLN A 161 -39.00 -27.22 -31.75
N GLN A 162 -39.85 -27.29 -32.78
CA GLN A 162 -41.13 -28.02 -32.68
C GLN A 162 -40.99 -29.55 -32.65
N ALA A 163 -39.85 -30.10 -33.09
CA ALA A 163 -39.54 -31.53 -32.97
C ALA A 163 -38.82 -31.91 -31.66
N ALA A 164 -38.25 -30.92 -30.94
CA ALA A 164 -37.50 -31.14 -29.70
C ALA A 164 -38.39 -31.03 -28.44
N GLU A 165 -39.53 -30.34 -28.51
CA GLU A 165 -40.48 -30.22 -27.40
C GLU A 165 -41.24 -31.52 -27.10
N ASP A 166 -41.33 -32.46 -28.06
CA ASP A 166 -41.97 -33.78 -27.85
C ASP A 166 -41.04 -34.83 -27.20
N GLN A 167 -39.75 -34.54 -26.97
CA GLN A 167 -38.80 -35.49 -26.35
C GLN A 167 -38.32 -35.10 -24.95
N ALA A 168 -38.68 -33.92 -24.41
CA ALA A 168 -38.13 -33.39 -23.16
C ALA A 168 -39.00 -33.66 -21.90
N GLN A 169 -39.68 -34.81 -21.81
CA GLN A 169 -40.40 -35.23 -20.59
C GLN A 169 -39.80 -36.42 -19.84
N GLN A 170 -38.61 -36.91 -20.20
CA GLN A 170 -37.93 -37.96 -19.42
C GLN A 170 -36.43 -37.72 -19.38
N GLN A 171 -35.96 -36.94 -18.40
CA GLN A 171 -34.69 -37.08 -17.65
C GLN A 171 -34.38 -35.77 -16.91
N GLU A 172 -35.02 -35.60 -15.74
CA GLU A 172 -34.50 -34.72 -14.70
C GLU A 172 -33.82 -35.60 -13.64
N GLY A 173 -32.54 -35.34 -13.36
CA GLY A 173 -31.83 -35.98 -12.26
C GLY A 173 -30.32 -35.84 -12.33
N GLU A 174 -29.78 -34.92 -11.52
CA GLU A 174 -28.50 -35.03 -10.80
C GLU A 174 -27.18 -34.45 -11.36
N GLU A 175 -27.12 -33.73 -12.48
CA GLU A 175 -25.82 -33.18 -12.96
C GLU A 175 -25.61 -31.65 -12.82
N ASP A 176 -26.59 -30.90 -12.31
CA ASP A 176 -26.60 -29.43 -12.45
C ASP A 176 -25.99 -28.61 -11.28
N HIS A 177 -25.30 -29.26 -10.33
CA HIS A 177 -24.67 -28.56 -9.20
C HIS A 177 -23.18 -28.25 -9.39
N MET A 178 -22.49 -28.93 -10.32
CA MET A 178 -21.06 -28.72 -10.57
C MET A 178 -20.79 -27.65 -11.65
N SER A 179 -21.75 -27.43 -12.56
CA SER A 179 -21.69 -26.40 -13.61
C SER A 179 -21.77 -24.99 -13.03
N ALA A 180 -22.62 -24.78 -12.02
CA ALA A 180 -22.82 -23.49 -11.34
C ALA A 180 -21.53 -22.95 -10.68
N PHE A 181 -20.66 -23.83 -10.18
CA PHE A 181 -19.39 -23.44 -9.56
C PHE A 181 -18.37 -22.95 -10.60
N HIS A 182 -18.23 -23.66 -11.72
CA HIS A 182 -17.32 -23.25 -12.80
C HIS A 182 -17.77 -22.00 -13.58
N SER A 183 -19.09 -21.74 -13.64
CA SER A 183 -19.58 -20.48 -14.21
C SER A 183 -19.23 -19.26 -13.35
N SER A 184 -19.06 -19.41 -12.03
CA SER A 184 -18.62 -18.30 -11.17
C SER A 184 -17.13 -17.96 -11.40
N GLU A 185 -16.30 -18.97 -11.63
CA GLU A 185 -14.87 -18.85 -11.92
C GLU A 185 -14.62 -18.25 -13.32
N THR A 186 -15.46 -18.61 -14.29
CA THR A 186 -15.37 -18.08 -15.66
C THR A 186 -15.93 -16.64 -15.75
N GLN A 187 -16.92 -16.27 -14.93
CA GLN A 187 -17.40 -14.89 -14.83
C GLN A 187 -16.36 -13.95 -14.21
N LEU A 188 -15.57 -14.41 -13.24
CA LEU A 188 -14.46 -13.66 -12.64
C LEU A 188 -13.39 -13.29 -13.67
N ALA A 189 -13.15 -14.14 -14.68
CA ALA A 189 -12.18 -13.88 -15.76
C ALA A 189 -12.68 -12.89 -16.84
N SER A 190 -13.98 -12.58 -16.86
CA SER A 190 -14.61 -11.69 -17.86
C SER A 190 -14.84 -10.25 -17.36
N LEU A 191 -14.63 -10.00 -16.06
CA LEU A 191 -14.69 -8.65 -15.51
C LEU A 191 -13.40 -7.90 -15.88
N SER A 192 -13.56 -6.83 -16.66
CA SER A 192 -12.51 -5.87 -17.00
C SER A 192 -11.96 -5.09 -15.80
N ASN A 193 -12.39 -5.43 -14.59
CA ASN A 193 -11.82 -4.96 -13.34
C ASN A 193 -11.19 -6.17 -12.64
N PRO A 194 -9.88 -6.14 -12.33
CA PRO A 194 -9.24 -7.23 -11.63
C PRO A 194 -9.96 -7.45 -10.32
N THR A 195 -10.55 -8.63 -10.19
CA THR A 195 -11.22 -9.23 -9.04
C THR A 195 -10.88 -8.60 -7.69
N ILE A 196 -11.58 -7.52 -7.35
CA ILE A 196 -11.53 -6.84 -6.05
C ILE A 196 -12.36 -7.69 -5.09
N TYR A 197 -11.71 -8.46 -4.23
CA TYR A 197 -12.40 -9.03 -3.08
C TYR A 197 -12.87 -7.90 -2.14
N PRO A 198 -14.05 -8.04 -1.50
CA PRO A 198 -14.49 -7.06 -0.54
C PRO A 198 -13.49 -7.01 0.62
N ARG A 199 -12.96 -5.81 0.89
CA ARG A 199 -12.04 -5.60 2.01
C ARG A 199 -12.68 -6.08 3.30
N SER A 200 -12.02 -7.03 3.96
CA SER A 200 -12.46 -7.58 5.23
C SER A 200 -11.66 -6.97 6.38
N LEU A 201 -10.47 -7.49 6.67
CA LEU A 201 -9.69 -7.11 7.85
C LEU A 201 -8.23 -6.89 7.46
N ILE A 202 -7.79 -5.64 7.42
CA ILE A 202 -6.41 -5.33 7.09
C ILE A 202 -5.48 -5.63 8.28
N ARG A 203 -4.38 -6.30 7.98
CA ARG A 203 -3.21 -6.43 8.85
C ARG A 203 -2.05 -5.67 8.21
N LEU A 204 -1.42 -4.81 9.00
CA LEU A 204 -0.19 -4.10 8.65
C LEU A 204 1.00 -4.70 9.40
N HIS A 205 2.17 -4.58 8.79
CA HIS A 205 3.45 -4.70 9.47
C HIS A 205 4.09 -3.32 9.54
N LEU A 206 4.29 -2.84 10.77
CA LEU A 206 4.82 -1.51 11.05
C LEU A 206 6.28 -1.59 11.48
N SER A 207 7.11 -0.68 10.99
CA SER A 207 8.51 -0.51 11.37
C SER A 207 8.74 0.91 11.88
N ASP A 208 9.65 1.06 12.83
CA ASP A 208 10.23 2.36 13.21
C ASP A 208 11.59 2.63 12.55
N GLY A 209 12.03 1.75 11.64
CA GLY A 209 13.29 1.83 10.94
C GLY A 209 14.47 1.17 11.65
N HIS A 210 14.33 0.80 12.93
CA HIS A 210 15.46 0.32 13.74
C HIS A 210 15.20 -1.01 14.43
N ALA A 211 13.95 -1.30 14.79
CA ALA A 211 13.60 -2.59 15.37
C ALA A 211 13.73 -3.71 14.32
N GLU A 212 14.45 -4.77 14.67
CA GLU A 212 14.55 -5.97 13.82
C GLU A 212 13.18 -6.65 13.62
N LEU A 213 12.29 -6.51 14.62
CA LEU A 213 10.99 -7.14 14.62
C LEU A 213 9.90 -6.14 14.21
N LEU A 214 9.12 -6.53 13.20
CA LEU A 214 7.98 -5.76 12.72
C LEU A 214 6.81 -5.85 13.68
N LEU A 215 6.20 -4.72 13.99
CA LEU A 215 5.04 -4.63 14.86
C LEU A 215 3.76 -4.95 14.08
N PRO A 216 3.07 -6.07 14.36
CA PRO A 216 1.80 -6.38 13.69
C PRO A 216 0.70 -5.44 14.19
N ALA A 217 -0.07 -4.90 13.25
CA ALA A 217 -1.20 -4.04 13.54
C ALA A 217 -2.44 -4.51 12.78
N PHE A 218 -3.59 -4.55 13.44
CA PHE A 218 -4.85 -4.97 12.85
C PHE A 218 -5.82 -3.80 12.82
N GLU A 219 -6.54 -3.70 11.72
CA GLU A 219 -7.66 -2.79 11.57
C GLU A 219 -8.84 -3.25 12.45
N HIS A 220 -8.82 -2.87 13.73
CA HIS A 220 -9.89 -3.22 14.66
C HIS A 220 -11.22 -2.55 14.29
N SER A 221 -11.17 -1.36 13.71
CA SER A 221 -12.36 -0.68 13.16
C SER A 221 -11.98 -0.01 11.84
N ARG A 222 -12.95 0.14 10.93
CA ARG A 222 -12.73 0.59 9.55
C ARG A 222 -11.99 1.94 9.48
N ILE A 223 -10.86 1.97 8.78
CA ILE A 223 -10.06 3.18 8.47
C ILE A 223 -10.10 3.37 6.95
N GLU A 224 -10.89 4.33 6.46
CA GLU A 224 -11.11 4.52 5.02
C GLU A 224 -9.85 4.88 4.24
N ALA A 225 -8.88 5.52 4.90
CA ALA A 225 -7.59 5.88 4.30
C ALA A 225 -6.66 4.68 4.05
N LEU A 226 -6.98 3.49 4.57
CA LEU A 226 -6.23 2.26 4.29
C LEU A 226 -6.93 1.46 3.21
N SER A 227 -6.20 0.91 2.24
CA SER A 227 -6.76 0.05 1.19
C SER A 227 -5.68 -0.81 0.54
N MET A 228 -5.98 -2.06 0.24
CA MET A 228 -5.13 -2.91 -0.60
C MET A 228 -5.49 -2.83 -2.09
N ASN A 229 -6.77 -2.60 -2.39
CA ASN A 229 -7.36 -2.81 -3.71
C ASN A 229 -7.63 -1.48 -4.43
N GLY A 230 -6.88 -0.43 -4.10
CA GLY A 230 -6.98 0.88 -4.77
C GLY A 230 -6.19 0.93 -6.07
N ARG A 231 -6.42 1.98 -6.87
CA ARG A 231 -5.61 2.28 -8.06
C ARG A 231 -4.21 2.75 -7.67
N ARG A 232 -3.21 2.46 -8.50
CA ARG A 232 -1.89 3.11 -8.44
C ARG A 232 -2.00 4.50 -9.07
N GLU A 233 -1.28 5.48 -8.54
CA GLU A 233 -1.25 6.85 -9.07
C GLU A 233 -0.75 6.88 -10.52
N ASP A 234 0.15 5.98 -10.89
CA ASP A 234 0.82 5.98 -12.20
C ASP A 234 -0.02 5.40 -13.34
N GLU A 235 -1.21 4.83 -13.07
CA GLU A 235 -2.08 4.24 -14.08
C GLU A 235 -3.00 5.29 -14.77
N GLU A 236 -2.99 6.55 -14.32
CA GLU A 236 -3.81 7.63 -14.88
C GLU A 236 -3.10 8.40 -16.01
N GLY A 237 -2.93 7.73 -17.15
CA GLY A 237 -2.65 8.35 -18.44
C GLY A 237 -3.94 8.49 -19.27
N GLY A 238 -4.86 9.36 -18.89
CA GLY A 238 -6.07 9.64 -19.68
C GLY A 238 -7.10 10.50 -18.94
N GLU A 239 -7.48 11.62 -19.54
CA GLU A 239 -8.42 12.62 -19.02
C GLU A 239 -9.78 12.03 -18.54
N GLU A 240 -10.33 12.71 -17.52
CA GLU A 240 -11.63 12.48 -16.86
C GLU A 240 -11.74 11.28 -15.89
N VAL A 241 -11.11 11.52 -14.74
CA VAL A 241 -11.30 10.91 -13.42
C VAL A 241 -12.76 10.58 -13.09
N ARG A 242 -13.04 9.30 -12.81
CA ARG A 242 -14.09 8.90 -11.85
C ARG A 242 -13.42 8.57 -10.51
N GLU A 243 -13.39 9.59 -9.67
CA GLU A 243 -12.73 9.73 -8.36
C GLU A 243 -13.40 8.91 -7.23
N GLN A 244 -13.92 7.71 -7.51
CA GLN A 244 -14.83 7.02 -6.57
C GLN A 244 -14.24 5.79 -5.88
N GLY A 245 -12.92 5.69 -5.77
CA GLY A 245 -12.26 4.59 -5.06
C GLY A 245 -11.24 5.07 -4.02
N PRO A 246 -11.07 4.36 -2.88
CA PRO A 246 -9.99 4.65 -1.96
C PRO A 246 -8.64 4.34 -2.62
N GLN A 247 -7.70 5.28 -2.49
CA GLN A 247 -6.33 5.11 -2.97
C GLN A 247 -5.65 3.92 -2.30
N ARG A 248 -4.82 3.18 -3.04
CA ARG A 248 -4.06 2.06 -2.49
C ARG A 248 -3.05 2.56 -1.48
N THR A 249 -2.97 1.90 -0.33
CA THR A 249 -1.89 2.13 0.63
C THR A 249 -0.60 1.54 0.08
N LEU A 250 0.33 2.43 -0.25
CA LEU A 250 1.66 2.07 -0.76
C LEU A 250 2.59 1.65 0.39
N LEU A 251 3.58 0.81 0.08
CA LEU A 251 4.62 0.51 1.06
C LEU A 251 5.55 1.71 1.25
N GLY A 252 6.04 1.87 2.48
CA GLY A 252 6.75 3.06 2.94
C GLY A 252 5.83 4.16 3.47
N CYS A 253 4.51 4.02 3.33
CA CYS A 253 3.53 4.97 3.86
C CYS A 253 3.72 5.20 5.36
N LYS A 254 3.71 6.47 5.77
CA LYS A 254 3.87 6.87 7.16
C LYS A 254 2.54 6.93 7.88
N VAL A 255 2.54 6.41 9.11
CA VAL A 255 1.39 6.38 10.00
C VAL A 255 1.78 6.90 11.37
N LEU A 256 0.93 7.75 11.95
CA LEU A 256 1.13 8.31 13.28
C LEU A 256 0.13 7.70 14.26
N LEU A 257 0.62 6.94 15.23
CA LEU A 257 -0.19 6.32 16.29
C LEU A 257 -0.32 7.27 17.49
N LYS A 258 -1.56 7.58 17.88
CA LYS A 258 -1.90 8.58 18.92
C LYS A 258 -2.59 7.96 20.13
N GLY A 259 -2.00 6.90 20.69
CA GLY A 259 -2.55 6.16 21.82
C GLY A 259 -3.20 4.84 21.45
N SER A 260 -2.83 4.23 20.33
CA SER A 260 -3.38 2.95 19.89
C SER A 260 -3.13 1.84 20.91
N GLU A 261 -4.15 1.03 21.17
CA GLU A 261 -4.05 -0.09 22.12
C GLU A 261 -3.20 -1.23 21.54
N VAL A 262 -2.27 -1.75 22.34
CA VAL A 262 -1.52 -2.99 22.05
C VAL A 262 -2.06 -4.10 22.93
N ARG A 263 -2.41 -5.24 22.33
CA ARG A 263 -2.77 -6.46 23.03
C ARG A 263 -1.95 -7.63 22.52
N ARG A 264 -1.25 -8.32 23.43
CA ARG A 264 -0.42 -9.50 23.12
C ARG A 264 0.50 -9.25 21.91
N GLY A 265 1.20 -8.11 21.95
CA GLY A 265 2.12 -7.69 20.88
C GLY A 265 1.48 -7.20 19.58
N GLN A 266 0.16 -7.02 19.53
CA GLN A 266 -0.55 -6.57 18.32
C GLN A 266 -1.21 -5.22 18.56
N VAL A 267 -1.04 -4.27 17.63
CA VAL A 267 -1.72 -2.97 17.67
C VAL A 267 -3.13 -3.12 17.15
N LEU A 268 -4.11 -2.53 17.85
CA LEU A 268 -5.50 -2.44 17.44
C LEU A 268 -5.76 -1.05 16.89
N LEU A 269 -5.77 -0.92 15.56
CA LEU A 269 -5.96 0.34 14.87
C LEU A 269 -7.44 0.73 14.86
N ARG A 270 -7.72 1.97 15.27
CA ARG A 270 -9.07 2.55 15.30
C ARG A 270 -9.05 3.96 14.69
N PRO A 271 -10.14 4.39 14.05
CA PRO A 271 -10.31 5.80 13.68
C PRO A 271 -10.10 6.71 14.89
N GLY A 272 -9.37 7.81 14.68
CA GLY A 272 -9.06 8.80 15.73
C GLY A 272 -7.82 8.49 16.57
N GLU A 273 -7.39 7.23 16.67
CA GLU A 273 -6.11 6.84 17.30
C GLU A 273 -4.97 6.72 16.27
N VAL A 274 -5.30 6.81 14.98
CA VAL A 274 -4.36 6.62 13.86
C VAL A 274 -4.56 7.76 12.85
N GLU A 275 -3.45 8.35 12.40
CA GLU A 275 -3.42 9.33 11.32
C GLU A 275 -2.54 8.78 10.19
N ILE A 276 -3.12 8.58 9.00
CA ILE A 276 -2.40 8.18 7.79
C ILE A 276 -1.81 9.44 7.17
N LEU A 277 -0.49 9.51 7.08
CA LEU A 277 0.21 10.69 6.56
C LEU A 277 0.53 10.57 5.07
N GLY A 278 0.43 9.37 4.49
CA GLY A 278 0.76 9.11 3.10
C GLY A 278 2.26 8.86 2.90
N GLY A 279 2.75 9.16 1.70
CA GLY A 279 4.11 8.83 1.28
C GLY A 279 4.26 7.37 0.84
N SER A 280 5.40 7.10 0.21
CA SER A 280 5.79 5.79 -0.29
C SER A 280 7.31 5.74 -0.44
N ILE A 281 7.87 4.54 -0.37
CA ILE A 281 9.29 4.30 -0.62
C ILE A 281 9.38 3.45 -1.88
N PRO A 282 9.91 3.98 -2.99
CA PRO A 282 9.94 3.28 -4.28
C PRO A 282 10.54 1.88 -4.20
N GLU A 283 11.61 1.70 -3.43
CA GLU A 283 12.32 0.43 -3.25
C GLU A 283 11.46 -0.61 -2.54
N LEU A 284 10.68 -0.19 -1.52
CA LEU A 284 9.74 -1.07 -0.85
C LEU A 284 8.54 -1.39 -1.74
N GLU A 285 8.05 -0.39 -2.48
CA GLU A 285 6.90 -0.56 -3.36
C GLU A 285 7.23 -1.47 -4.56
N ALA A 286 8.45 -1.40 -5.09
CA ALA A 286 8.96 -2.33 -6.10
C ALA A 286 8.94 -3.79 -5.61
N ARG A 287 9.09 -4.00 -4.29
CA ARG A 287 9.08 -5.31 -3.64
C ARG A 287 7.72 -5.68 -3.02
N ALA A 288 6.69 -4.85 -3.16
CA ALA A 288 5.43 -5.04 -2.45
C ALA A 288 4.73 -6.37 -2.78
N GLU A 289 4.72 -6.75 -4.06
CA GLU A 289 4.14 -8.02 -4.50
C GLU A 289 4.92 -9.23 -3.95
N TYR A 290 6.25 -9.17 -3.98
CA TYR A 290 7.12 -10.20 -3.41
C TYR A 290 6.88 -10.36 -1.90
N ILE A 291 6.85 -9.25 -1.15
CA ILE A 291 6.59 -9.23 0.30
C ILE A 291 5.23 -9.87 0.62
N LEU A 292 4.18 -9.48 -0.12
CA LEU A 292 2.84 -10.02 0.07
C LEU A 292 2.77 -11.51 -0.27
N THR A 293 3.27 -11.92 -1.44
CA THR A 293 3.32 -13.31 -1.89
C THR A 293 4.01 -14.21 -0.86
N ASN A 294 5.20 -13.82 -0.39
CA ASN A 294 5.92 -14.60 0.60
C ASN A 294 5.22 -14.64 1.96
N SER A 295 4.59 -13.54 2.39
CA SER A 295 3.77 -13.55 3.61
C SER A 295 2.60 -14.55 3.51
N LEU A 296 1.93 -14.61 2.35
CA LEU A 296 0.84 -15.56 2.09
C LEU A 296 1.33 -17.01 2.01
N ARG A 297 2.48 -17.26 1.35
CA ARG A 297 3.10 -18.59 1.26
C ARG A 297 3.47 -19.15 2.64
N VAL A 298 4.10 -18.34 3.48
CA VAL A 298 4.46 -18.73 4.85
C VAL A 298 3.20 -19.09 5.66
N ARG A 299 2.10 -18.32 5.52
CA ARG A 299 0.81 -18.65 6.16
C ARG A 299 0.22 -19.98 5.70
N LEU A 300 0.52 -20.40 4.48
CA LEU A 300 0.12 -21.70 3.92
C LEU A 300 1.12 -22.82 4.24
N GLY A 301 2.17 -22.57 5.03
CA GLY A 301 3.21 -23.55 5.33
C GLY A 301 4.15 -23.84 4.14
N LYS A 302 4.15 -22.99 3.11
CA LYS A 302 5.02 -23.09 1.94
C LYS A 302 6.31 -22.30 2.20
N SER A 303 7.44 -22.77 1.66
CA SER A 303 8.69 -22.00 1.69
C SER A 303 8.57 -20.69 0.91
N PRO A 304 9.21 -19.60 1.38
CA PRO A 304 9.28 -18.36 0.62
C PRO A 304 10.00 -18.58 -0.71
N GLU A 305 9.60 -17.84 -1.74
CA GLU A 305 10.32 -17.75 -3.00
C GLU A 305 11.61 -16.96 -2.79
N PRO A 306 12.70 -17.31 -3.50
CA PRO A 306 13.92 -16.53 -3.48
C PRO A 306 13.63 -15.13 -4.01
N GLU A 307 14.34 -14.14 -3.48
CA GLU A 307 14.26 -12.78 -3.99
C GLU A 307 14.85 -12.75 -5.40
N GLU A 308 14.03 -12.40 -6.40
CA GLU A 308 14.52 -12.12 -7.74
C GLU A 308 15.35 -10.83 -7.69
N GLU A 309 16.63 -10.91 -8.04
CA GLU A 309 17.44 -9.71 -8.18
C GLU A 309 16.79 -8.78 -9.22
N PRO A 310 16.67 -7.47 -8.93
CA PRO A 310 16.07 -6.54 -9.86
C PRO A 310 16.86 -6.55 -11.19
N PRO A 311 16.17 -6.57 -12.35
CA PRO A 311 16.84 -6.59 -13.64
C PRO A 311 17.69 -5.32 -13.81
N GLY A 312 19.02 -5.47 -13.84
CA GLY A 312 19.95 -4.37 -14.12
C GLY A 312 21.11 -4.15 -13.13
N GLN A 313 21.38 -5.07 -12.20
CA GLN A 313 22.55 -5.01 -11.30
C GLN A 313 23.66 -6.04 -11.62
N GLY A 314 23.65 -6.62 -12.82
CA GLY A 314 24.65 -7.59 -13.30
C GLY A 314 25.66 -7.00 -14.29
#